data_AF-A0A2R6NJC6-F1
#
_entry.id   AF-A0A2R6NJC6-F1
#
_cell.length_a   1.000
_cell.length_b   1.000
_cell.length_c   1.000
_cell.angle_alpha   90.00
_cell.angle_beta   90.00
_cell.angle_gamma   90.00
#
_symmetry.space_group_name_H-M   'P 1'
#
loop_
_entity.id
_entity.type
_entity.pdbx_description
1 polymer ?
#
loop_
_entity_poly.entity_id
_entity_poly.type
_entity_poly.pdbx_seq_one_letter_code
_entity_poly.pdbx_strand_id
1 'polypeptide(L)'
;ISSATICKIQDCLDCFHTHQKIFQTTGVCNFLSLPRQHSMMHYVWAIEQFGAPNGLCTSITESRHITVVKEPWRQSNCFEAIGQVLTINQRLHKLGAAHADFEECGMLKGNIISITLKALLQVQGESDQEDLKLY
;
A
#
# COMPACT_ATOMS: atom_id res chain seq x y z
N ILE A 1 15.89 0.41 19.38
CA ILE A 1 14.88 0.76 20.42
C ILE A 1 15.64 0.92 21.74
N SER A 2 15.41 1.98 22.51
CA SER A 2 16.15 2.21 23.77
C SER A 2 15.60 1.33 24.90
N SER A 3 16.44 0.88 25.83
CA SER A 3 16.01 0.11 27.01
C SER A 3 14.93 0.85 27.82
N ALA A 4 15.04 2.17 27.95
CA ALA A 4 14.03 3.00 28.61
C ALA A 4 12.65 2.96 27.91
N THR A 5 12.62 2.77 26.58
CA THR A 5 11.37 2.62 25.83
C THR A 5 10.69 1.28 26.13
N ILE A 6 11.47 0.21 26.29
CA ILE A 6 10.95 -1.13 26.61
C ILE A 6 10.34 -1.15 28.01
N CYS A 7 11.02 -0.54 29.00
CA CYS A 7 10.46 -0.39 30.34
C CYS A 7 9.11 0.33 30.32
N LYS A 8 8.99 1.44 29.57
CA LYS A 8 7.71 2.16 29.43
C LYS A 8 6.59 1.30 28.82
N ILE A 9 6.91 0.45 27.85
CA ILE A 9 5.92 -0.47 27.26
C ILE A 9 5.44 -1.48 28.32
N GLN A 10 6.37 -2.05 29.08
CA GLN A 10 6.05 -2.98 30.15
C GLN A 10 5.20 -2.32 31.24
N ASP A 11 5.61 -1.14 31.71
CA ASP A 11 4.88 -0.37 32.72
C ASP A 11 3.44 -0.06 32.26
N CYS A 12 3.26 0.34 31.00
CA CYS A 12 1.94 0.59 30.43
C CYS A 12 1.08 -0.68 30.35
N LEU A 13 1.66 -1.83 30.01
CA LEU A 13 0.94 -3.10 29.98
C LEU A 13 0.51 -3.52 31.39
N ASP A 14 1.40 -3.38 32.38
CA ASP A 14 1.11 -3.71 33.77
C ASP A 14 0.01 -2.80 34.33
N CYS A 15 0.08 -1.49 34.03
CA CYS A 15 -0.99 -0.55 34.33
C CYS A 15 -2.31 -0.98 33.68
N PHE A 16 -2.31 -1.32 32.38
CA PHE A 16 -3.51 -1.75 31.69
C PHE A 16 -4.12 -3.01 32.33
N HIS A 17 -3.31 -4.03 32.63
CA HIS A 17 -3.76 -5.27 33.25
C HIS A 17 -4.28 -5.09 34.68
N THR A 18 -3.76 -4.09 35.40
CA THR A 18 -4.26 -3.71 36.72
C THR A 18 -5.64 -3.07 36.61
N HIS A 19 -5.81 -2.11 35.69
CA HIS A 19 -7.03 -1.31 35.59
C HIS A 19 -8.14 -1.98 34.79
N GLN A 20 -7.85 -2.92 33.88
CA GLN A 20 -8.87 -3.59 33.05
C GLN A 20 -9.95 -4.32 33.88
N LYS A 21 -9.64 -4.68 35.13
CA LYS A 21 -10.61 -5.30 36.05
C LYS A 21 -11.83 -4.41 36.28
N ILE A 22 -11.69 -3.09 36.16
CA ILE A 22 -12.80 -2.15 36.37
C ILE A 22 -13.94 -2.39 35.39
N PHE A 23 -13.66 -2.78 34.15
CA PHE A 23 -14.69 -3.04 33.14
C PHE A 23 -15.52 -4.29 33.46
N GLN A 24 -14.93 -5.26 34.17
CA GLN A 24 -15.65 -6.42 34.71
C GLN A 24 -16.48 -5.98 35.92
N THR A 25 -15.89 -5.19 36.84
CA THR A 25 -16.56 -4.69 38.03
C THR A 25 -17.77 -3.80 37.71
N THR A 26 -17.69 -2.97 36.67
CA THR A 26 -18.79 -2.10 36.24
C THR A 26 -19.81 -2.80 35.33
N GLY A 27 -19.62 -4.09 35.03
CA GLY A 27 -20.52 -4.87 34.17
C GLY A 27 -20.53 -4.45 32.71
N VAL A 28 -19.55 -3.66 32.26
CA VAL A 28 -19.45 -3.19 30.86
C VAL A 28 -19.00 -4.34 29.96
N CYS A 29 -18.14 -5.23 30.45
CA CYS A 29 -17.66 -6.38 29.69
C CYS A 29 -17.32 -7.56 30.62
N ASN A 30 -17.82 -8.75 30.29
CA ASN A 30 -17.55 -9.97 31.05
C ASN A 30 -16.10 -10.45 30.90
N PHE A 31 -15.46 -10.16 29.77
CA PHE A 31 -14.09 -10.61 29.49
C PHE A 31 -13.40 -9.70 28.47
N LEU A 32 -12.25 -9.15 28.86
CA LEU A 32 -11.39 -8.32 28.02
C LEU A 32 -10.14 -9.12 27.61
N SER A 33 -10.29 -10.00 26.62
CA SER A 33 -9.13 -10.53 25.88
C SER A 33 -9.32 -10.31 24.38
N LEU A 34 -9.24 -9.06 23.96
CA LEU A 34 -9.19 -8.80 22.54
C LEU A 34 -7.89 -9.41 21.99
N PRO A 35 -7.91 -10.10 20.83
CA PRO A 35 -6.72 -10.72 20.25
C PRO A 35 -5.53 -9.76 20.16
N ARG A 36 -5.82 -8.48 19.88
CA ARG A 36 -4.83 -7.40 19.81
C ARG A 36 -4.22 -7.04 21.17
N GLN A 37 -4.98 -7.10 22.26
CA GLN A 37 -4.46 -6.86 23.61
C GLN A 37 -3.59 -8.03 24.06
N HIS A 38 -4.02 -9.25 23.79
CA HIS A 38 -3.24 -10.45 24.09
C HIS A 38 -1.90 -10.47 23.33
N SER A 39 -1.89 -10.07 22.05
CA SER A 39 -0.63 -10.00 21.29
C SER A 39 0.38 -8.99 21.84
N MET A 40 -0.08 -7.91 22.51
CA MET A 40 0.85 -6.90 23.06
C MET A 40 1.72 -7.43 24.19
N MET A 41 1.25 -8.44 24.94
CA MET A 41 2.06 -9.13 25.97
C MET A 41 3.36 -9.71 25.40
N HIS A 42 3.35 -10.09 24.12
CA HIS A 42 4.49 -10.70 23.46
C HIS A 42 5.42 -9.66 22.81
N TYR A 43 5.05 -8.37 22.79
CA TYR A 43 5.83 -7.35 22.09
C TYR A 43 7.17 -7.06 22.75
N VAL A 44 7.24 -7.03 24.08
CA VAL A 44 8.52 -6.83 24.79
C VAL A 44 9.49 -7.95 24.44
N TRP A 45 9.06 -9.20 24.61
CA TRP A 45 9.86 -10.37 24.23
C TRP A 45 10.25 -10.36 22.75
N ALA A 46 9.30 -10.08 21.85
CA ALA A 46 9.57 -10.03 20.42
C ALA A 46 10.55 -8.90 20.06
N ILE A 47 10.49 -7.76 20.76
CA ILE A 47 11.39 -6.64 20.54
C ILE A 47 12.82 -6.98 20.97
N GLU A 48 12.97 -7.67 22.10
CA GLU A 48 14.27 -8.08 22.61
C GLU A 48 14.92 -9.17 21.73
N GLN A 49 14.13 -10.13 21.25
CA GLN A 49 14.63 -11.26 20.46
C GLN A 49 14.85 -10.93 18.98
N PHE A 50 14.00 -10.10 18.38
CA PHE A 50 13.99 -9.84 16.94
C PHE A 50 14.32 -8.39 16.56
N GLY A 51 14.51 -7.49 17.54
CA GLY A 51 14.82 -6.08 17.32
C GLY A 51 13.57 -5.20 17.26
N ALA A 52 13.50 -4.19 16.39
CA ALA A 52 12.18 -3.59 16.13
C ALA A 52 11.25 -4.72 15.63
N PRO A 53 9.93 -4.70 15.92
CA PRO A 53 9.03 -5.61 15.22
C PRO A 53 9.26 -5.31 13.75
N ASN A 54 9.98 -6.21 13.06
CA ASN A 54 10.26 -6.16 11.63
C ASN A 54 8.98 -5.65 11.04
N GLY A 55 8.95 -4.50 10.35
CA GLY A 55 7.72 -3.82 9.94
C GLY A 55 6.81 -4.74 9.13
N LEU A 56 6.15 -5.65 9.82
CA LEU A 56 5.49 -6.90 9.45
C LEU A 56 4.43 -7.08 10.56
N CYS A 57 3.70 -6.01 10.84
CA CYS A 57 2.43 -6.14 11.53
C CYS A 57 1.47 -6.87 10.58
N THR A 58 0.49 -7.57 11.13
CA THR A 58 -0.62 -8.15 10.35
C THR A 58 -1.28 -7.12 9.43
N SER A 59 -1.17 -5.82 9.73
CA SER A 59 -1.63 -4.74 8.84
C SER A 59 -0.95 -4.72 7.48
N ILE A 60 0.31 -5.15 7.35
CA ILE A 60 1.07 -5.12 6.09
C ILE A 60 0.71 -6.31 5.21
N THR A 61 0.56 -7.49 5.82
CA THR A 61 0.04 -8.66 5.10
C THR A 61 -1.44 -8.47 4.77
N GLU A 62 -2.23 -7.85 5.66
CA GLU A 62 -3.65 -7.56 5.42
C GLU A 62 -3.84 -6.48 4.34
N SER A 63 -3.02 -5.42 4.33
CA SER A 63 -3.08 -4.41 3.27
C SER A 63 -2.74 -5.02 1.91
N ARG A 64 -1.75 -5.91 1.85
CA ARG A 64 -1.45 -6.65 0.62
C ARG A 64 -2.54 -7.67 0.26
N HIS A 65 -3.16 -8.30 1.25
CA HIS A 65 -4.30 -9.19 1.03
C HIS A 65 -5.52 -8.44 0.48
N ILE A 66 -5.72 -7.16 0.84
CA ILE A 66 -6.76 -6.31 0.23
C ILE A 66 -6.52 -6.17 -1.27
N THR A 67 -5.32 -5.72 -1.68
CA THR A 67 -5.01 -5.40 -3.08
C THR A 67 -4.84 -6.63 -3.96
N VAL A 68 -4.28 -7.72 -3.43
CA VAL A 68 -3.99 -8.94 -4.20
C VAL A 68 -5.17 -9.91 -4.21
N VAL A 69 -6.06 -9.85 -3.22
CA VAL A 69 -7.15 -10.84 -3.07
C VAL A 69 -8.52 -10.17 -3.04
N LYS A 70 -8.80 -9.28 -2.08
CA LYS A 70 -10.16 -8.75 -1.90
C LYS A 70 -10.63 -7.91 -3.08
N GLU A 71 -9.77 -7.05 -3.62
CA GLU A 71 -10.11 -6.19 -4.77
C GLU A 71 -10.30 -7.01 -6.05
N PRO A 72 -9.36 -7.90 -6.47
CA PRO A 72 -9.57 -8.77 -7.62
C PRO A 72 -10.76 -9.71 -7.46
N TRP A 73 -11.02 -10.21 -6.25
CA TRP A 73 -12.20 -11.02 -5.96
C TRP A 73 -13.49 -10.26 -6.26
N ARG A 74 -13.59 -8.99 -5.83
CA ARG A 74 -14.76 -8.13 -6.11
C ARG A 74 -14.92 -7.81 -7.59
N GLN A 75 -13.83 -7.80 -8.35
CA GLN A 75 -13.84 -7.59 -9.81
C GLN A 75 -14.15 -8.87 -10.60
N SER A 76 -13.97 -10.05 -9.98
CA SER A 76 -14.24 -11.34 -10.61
C SER A 76 -15.74 -11.63 -10.70
N ASN A 77 -16.12 -12.59 -11.54
CA ASN A 77 -17.51 -13.06 -11.62
C ASN A 77 -17.87 -14.10 -10.53
N CYS A 78 -16.98 -14.34 -9.54
CA CYS A 78 -17.11 -15.30 -8.45
C CYS A 78 -17.22 -16.79 -8.85
N PHE A 79 -17.10 -17.14 -10.14
CA PHE A 79 -17.12 -18.53 -10.63
C PHE A 79 -15.70 -18.96 -10.98
N GLU A 80 -15.17 -20.02 -10.35
CA GLU A 80 -13.75 -20.41 -10.50
C GLU A 80 -12.78 -19.23 -10.25
N ALA A 81 -13.10 -18.42 -9.25
CA ALA A 81 -12.54 -17.08 -9.08
C ALA A 81 -11.05 -17.05 -8.72
N ILE A 82 -10.47 -18.13 -8.18
CA ILE A 82 -9.03 -18.18 -7.87
C ILE A 82 -8.19 -17.99 -9.14
N GLY A 83 -8.54 -18.67 -10.24
CA GLY A 83 -7.84 -18.51 -11.52
C GLY A 83 -7.96 -17.09 -12.09
N GLN A 84 -9.11 -16.46 -11.88
CA GLN A 84 -9.35 -15.08 -12.30
C GLN A 84 -8.53 -14.09 -11.49
N VAL A 85 -8.51 -14.23 -10.16
CA VAL A 85 -7.71 -13.40 -9.24
C VAL A 85 -6.22 -13.49 -9.62
N LEU A 86 -5.70 -14.69 -9.86
CA LEU A 86 -4.32 -14.89 -10.31
C LEU A 86 -4.03 -14.19 -11.64
N THR A 87 -4.94 -14.32 -12.61
CA THR A 87 -4.80 -13.68 -13.93
C THR A 87 -4.83 -12.15 -13.84
N ILE A 88 -5.72 -11.60 -13.02
CA ILE A 88 -5.83 -10.15 -12.76
C ILE A 88 -4.53 -9.64 -12.13
N ASN A 89 -4.05 -10.30 -11.08
CA ASN A 89 -2.79 -9.94 -10.43
C ASN A 89 -1.62 -9.99 -11.42
N GLN A 90 -1.53 -11.03 -12.24
CA GLN A 90 -0.48 -11.12 -13.24
C GLN A 90 -0.54 -9.97 -14.25
N ARG A 91 -1.74 -9.59 -14.71
CA ARG A 91 -1.92 -8.45 -15.64
C ARG A 91 -1.52 -7.12 -14.99
N LEU A 92 -1.96 -6.86 -13.76
CA LEU A 92 -1.63 -5.66 -13.01
C LEU A 92 -0.12 -5.53 -12.78
N HIS A 93 0.55 -6.63 -12.41
CA HIS A 93 2.00 -6.66 -12.26
C HIS A 93 2.73 -6.34 -13.56
N LYS A 94 2.30 -6.94 -14.69
CA LYS A 94 2.88 -6.67 -16.02
C LYS A 94 2.68 -5.22 -16.45
N LEU A 95 1.48 -4.66 -16.23
CA LEU A 95 1.19 -3.25 -16.52
C LEU A 95 2.04 -2.31 -15.68
N GLY A 96 2.21 -2.60 -14.39
CA GLY A 96 3.06 -1.81 -13.49
C GLY A 96 4.52 -1.81 -13.95
N ALA A 97 5.05 -2.97 -14.34
CA ALA A 97 6.41 -3.09 -14.89
C ALA A 97 6.57 -2.29 -16.19
N ALA A 98 5.67 -2.50 -17.15
CA ALA A 98 5.70 -1.77 -18.43
C ALA A 98 5.56 -0.24 -18.23
N HIS A 99 4.72 0.19 -17.29
CA HIS A 99 4.59 1.60 -16.96
C HIS A 99 5.89 2.19 -16.42
N ALA A 100 6.57 1.49 -15.50
CA ALA A 100 7.86 1.91 -14.98
C ALA A 100 8.92 2.01 -16.10
N ASP A 101 8.97 1.02 -17.00
CA ASP A 101 9.88 1.01 -18.14
C ASP A 101 9.61 2.20 -19.09
N PHE A 102 8.34 2.50 -19.37
CA PHE A 102 7.97 3.64 -20.23
C PHE A 102 8.23 4.99 -19.57
N GLU A 103 8.09 5.07 -18.25
CA GLU A 103 8.41 6.28 -17.48
C GLU A 103 9.92 6.55 -17.48
N GLU A 104 10.74 5.51 -17.28
CA GLU A 104 12.21 5.59 -17.35
C GLU A 104 12.69 5.99 -18.76
N CYS A 105 12.07 5.43 -19.80
CA CYS A 105 12.32 5.82 -21.19
C CYS A 105 11.81 7.23 -21.53
N GLY A 106 11.11 7.91 -20.61
CA GLY A 106 10.53 9.23 -20.83
C GLY A 106 9.35 9.24 -21.81
N MET A 107 8.80 8.07 -22.16
CA MET A 107 7.73 7.90 -23.14
C MET A 107 6.36 8.36 -22.62
N LEU A 108 6.22 8.55 -21.31
CA LEU A 108 5.02 9.05 -20.65
C LEU A 108 5.09 10.56 -20.30
N LYS A 109 6.11 11.28 -20.79
CA LYS A 109 6.28 12.72 -20.55
C LYS A 109 5.49 13.55 -21.57
N GLY A 110 4.38 14.13 -21.12
CA GLY A 110 3.54 15.04 -21.90
C GLY A 110 2.08 14.59 -21.97
N ASN A 111 1.17 15.54 -22.17
CA ASN A 111 -0.24 15.23 -22.48
C ASN A 111 -0.43 15.23 -24.00
N ILE A 112 -1.43 14.49 -24.50
CA ILE A 112 -1.92 14.52 -25.88
C ILE A 112 -1.99 15.96 -26.40
N ILE A 113 -2.50 16.89 -25.60
CA ILE A 113 -2.60 18.33 -25.94
C ILE A 113 -1.23 18.94 -26.24
N SER A 114 -0.21 18.64 -25.44
CA SER A 114 1.14 19.15 -25.65
C SER A 114 1.79 18.56 -26.89
N ILE A 115 1.50 17.28 -27.19
CA ILE A 115 2.02 16.58 -28.37
C ILE A 115 1.35 17.14 -29.63
N THR A 116 0.02 17.28 -29.62
CA THR A 116 -0.74 17.81 -30.75
C THR A 116 -0.42 19.27 -31.02
N LEU A 117 -0.27 20.11 -29.99
CA LEU A 117 0.19 21.49 -30.18
C LEU A 117 1.58 21.56 -30.83
N LYS A 118 2.52 20.72 -30.37
CA LYS A 118 3.87 20.70 -30.92
C LYS A 118 3.88 20.26 -32.39
N ALA A 119 3.06 19.26 -32.74
CA ALA A 119 2.91 18.81 -34.13
C ALA A 119 2.25 19.88 -35.03
N LEU A 120 1.21 20.56 -34.55
CA LEU A 120 0.53 21.63 -35.31
C LEU A 120 1.46 22.84 -35.54
N LEU A 121 2.25 23.23 -34.54
CA LEU A 121 3.24 24.30 -34.66
C LEU A 121 4.38 23.95 -35.64
N GLN A 122 4.76 22.67 -35.73
CA GLN A 122 5.76 22.22 -36.71
C GLN A 122 5.25 22.30 -38.16
N VAL A 123 3.97 22.00 -38.39
CA VAL A 123 3.33 22.10 -39.72
C VAL A 123 3.22 23.55 -40.19
N GLN A 124 2.97 24.51 -39.29
CA GLN A 124 2.95 25.94 -39.63
C GLN A 124 4.34 26.52 -39.94
N GLY A 125 5.41 25.94 -39.40
CA GLY A 125 6.78 26.36 -39.72
C GLY A 125 7.27 25.92 -41.10
N GLU A 126 6.72 24.84 -41.66
CA GLU A 126 7.09 24.36 -43.00
C GLU A 126 6.36 25.11 -44.13
N SER A 127 5.13 25.60 -43.91
CA SER A 127 4.41 26.41 -44.90
C SER A 127 5.08 27.76 -45.17
N ASP A 128 5.71 28.37 -44.16
CA ASP A 128 6.37 29.67 -44.30
C ASP A 128 7.72 29.58 -45.05
N GLN A 129 8.25 28.37 -45.25
CA GLN A 129 9.58 28.16 -45.83
C GLN A 129 9.55 27.73 -47.31
N GLU A 130 8.40 27.23 -47.79
CA GLU A 130 8.16 26.98 -49.22
C GLU A 130 7.84 28.28 -50.00
N ASP A 131 7.17 29.25 -49.37
CA ASP A 131 6.85 30.55 -49.98
C ASP A 131 8.08 31.47 -50.18
N LEU A 132 9.21 31.17 -49.54
CA LEU A 132 10.48 31.90 -49.64
C LEU A 132 11.47 31.33 -50.68
N LYS A 133 11.10 30.26 -51.41
CA LYS A 133 11.91 29.67 -52.49
C LYS A 133 11.45 30.06 -53.91
N LEU A 134 10.43 30.91 -54.04
CA LEU A 134 9.91 31.37 -55.34
C LEU A 134 10.35 32.80 -55.74
N TYR A 135 11.42 33.32 -55.14
CA TYR A 135 12.13 34.54 -55.56
C TYR A 135 13.64 34.27 -55.57
#